data_AF-A0A5J5MUA7-F1
#
_entry.id   AF-A0A5J5MUA7-F1
#
_cell.length_a   1.000
_cell.length_b   1.000
_cell.length_c   1.000
_cell.angle_alpha   90.00
_cell.angle_beta   90.00
_cell.angle_gamma   90.00
#
_symmetry.space_group_name_H-M   'P 1'
#
loop_
_entity.id
_entity.type
_entity.pdbx_description
1 polymer ?
#
loop_
_entity_poly.entity_id
_entity_poly.type
_entity_poly.pdbx_seq_one_letter_code
_entity_poly.pdbx_strand_id
1 'polypeptide(L)'
;MSGGRFDFDDGGAYCGGWEGGKAHGHGLCTGPKGQGEYSGSWNFGFEVAGVYTWPSGNTFEGYWSQGKRHGLGIETKGRWLYKGEWTHGFKGRYGTRQSSSSGAKYEGTWNNGLQDGYGTETYADGAPLMCQAPSRSKSQGPRQ
;
A
#
# COMPACT_ATOMS: atom_id res chain seq x y z
N MET A 1 16.77 8.40 -24.89
CA MET A 1 16.47 8.37 -23.45
C MET A 1 17.79 8.26 -22.72
N SER A 2 18.29 9.35 -22.12
CA SER A 2 19.50 9.32 -21.30
C SER A 2 19.09 8.92 -19.88
N GLY A 3 19.17 7.62 -19.59
CA GLY A 3 19.11 7.14 -18.20
C GLY A 3 20.35 7.58 -17.44
N GLY A 4 20.25 7.71 -16.12
CA GLY A 4 21.36 8.09 -15.27
C GLY A 4 21.16 7.67 -13.82
N ARG A 5 22.27 7.64 -13.08
CA ARG A 5 22.28 7.44 -11.64
C ARG A 5 22.54 8.78 -10.94
N PHE A 6 21.84 9.01 -9.84
CA PHE A 6 22.06 10.10 -8.91
C PHE A 6 22.14 9.54 -7.50
N ASP A 7 23.21 9.84 -6.78
CA ASP A 7 23.40 9.44 -5.39
C ASP A 7 22.99 10.60 -4.48
N PHE A 8 22.14 10.34 -3.49
CA PHE A 8 21.68 11.33 -2.53
C PHE A 8 22.64 11.39 -1.33
N ASP A 9 22.76 12.57 -0.70
CA ASP A 9 23.63 12.77 0.47
C ASP A 9 23.23 11.91 1.69
N ASP A 10 21.99 11.44 1.72
CA ASP A 10 21.46 10.56 2.77
C ASP A 10 21.82 9.07 2.57
N GLY A 11 22.57 8.76 1.51
CA GLY A 11 23.00 7.41 1.14
C GLY A 11 21.98 6.61 0.31
N GLY A 12 20.87 7.21 -0.09
CA GLY A 12 19.98 6.68 -1.13
C GLY A 12 20.55 6.92 -2.53
N ALA A 13 19.89 6.35 -3.54
CA ALA A 13 20.19 6.63 -4.94
C ALA A 13 18.95 6.49 -5.83
N TYR A 14 18.93 7.22 -6.93
CA TYR A 14 17.98 7.02 -8.02
C TYR A 14 18.71 6.56 -9.29
N CYS A 15 18.22 5.51 -9.93
CA CYS A 15 18.69 5.01 -11.22
C CYS A 15 17.50 4.93 -12.18
N GLY A 16 17.46 5.80 -13.20
CA GLY A 16 16.33 5.83 -14.12
C GLY A 16 16.37 6.98 -15.12
N GLY A 17 15.21 7.26 -15.71
CA GLY A 17 15.03 8.35 -16.66
C GLY A 17 14.93 9.72 -15.98
N TRP A 18 15.30 10.75 -16.72
CA TRP A 18 15.23 12.14 -16.27
C TRP A 18 14.55 13.01 -17.33
N GLU A 19 13.69 13.92 -16.88
CA GLU A 19 13.07 14.95 -17.71
C GLU A 19 12.94 16.25 -16.91
N GLY A 20 13.40 17.38 -17.47
CA GLY A 20 13.37 18.66 -16.77
C GLY A 20 14.15 18.68 -15.44
N GLY A 21 15.22 17.88 -15.34
CA GLY A 21 16.00 17.73 -14.10
C GLY A 21 15.28 16.96 -12.99
N LYS A 22 14.19 16.25 -13.30
CA LYS A 22 13.41 15.45 -12.36
C LYS A 22 13.33 14.00 -12.82
N ALA A 23 13.20 13.06 -11.88
CA ALA A 23 12.96 11.65 -12.19
C ALA A 23 11.71 11.51 -13.06
N HIS A 24 11.82 10.79 -14.18
CA HIS A 24 10.72 10.61 -15.13
C HIS A 24 10.84 9.27 -15.87
N GLY A 25 9.71 8.65 -16.21
CA GLY A 25 9.69 7.34 -16.84
C GLY A 25 9.91 6.23 -15.82
N HIS A 26 10.66 5.19 -16.15
CA HIS A 26 10.91 4.10 -15.21
C HIS A 26 12.24 4.30 -14.46
N GLY A 27 12.23 3.97 -13.16
CA GLY A 27 13.43 4.06 -12.35
C GLY A 27 13.31 3.35 -11.01
N LEU A 28 14.47 3.12 -10.42
CA LEU A 28 14.69 2.55 -9.10
C LEU A 28 15.16 3.65 -8.15
N CYS A 29 14.53 3.78 -6.98
CA CYS A 29 14.95 4.70 -5.93
C CYS A 29 15.16 3.93 -4.62
N THR A 30 16.32 4.07 -3.99
CA THR A 30 16.56 3.58 -2.64
C THR A 30 16.42 4.70 -1.63
N GLY A 31 15.81 4.39 -0.48
CA GLY A 31 15.68 5.33 0.62
C GLY A 31 17.01 5.59 1.34
N PRO A 32 17.04 6.55 2.30
CA PRO A 32 18.22 6.90 3.07
C PRO A 32 18.93 5.68 3.66
N LYS A 33 20.25 5.57 3.46
CA LYS A 33 21.05 4.43 3.92
C LYS A 33 20.52 3.06 3.46
N GLY A 34 19.85 3.00 2.30
CA GLY A 34 19.22 1.78 1.79
C GLY A 34 17.94 1.37 2.52
N GLN A 35 17.29 2.29 3.25
CA GLN A 35 16.03 2.00 3.93
C GLN A 35 14.86 1.97 2.95
N GLY A 36 14.68 0.79 2.36
CA GLY A 36 13.61 0.50 1.43
C GLY A 36 13.94 0.92 0.00
N GLU A 37 13.16 0.38 -0.93
CA GLU A 37 13.37 0.54 -2.36
C GLU A 37 12.03 0.71 -3.06
N TYR A 38 11.94 1.69 -3.96
CA TYR A 38 10.86 1.84 -4.92
C TYR A 38 11.35 1.50 -6.32
N SER A 39 10.60 0.65 -7.03
CA SER A 39 10.80 0.38 -8.45
C SER A 39 9.49 0.62 -9.19
N GLY A 40 9.49 1.53 -10.15
CA GLY A 40 8.25 1.89 -10.82
C GLY A 40 8.34 3.06 -11.79
N SER A 41 7.18 3.57 -12.15
CA SER A 41 7.01 4.74 -13.00
C SER A 41 7.01 6.03 -12.20
N TRP A 42 7.68 7.03 -12.73
CA TRP A 42 7.89 8.36 -12.19
C TRP A 42 7.35 9.41 -13.17
N ASN A 43 6.75 10.46 -12.62
CA ASN A 43 6.30 11.61 -13.39
C ASN A 43 6.78 12.89 -12.70
N PHE A 44 7.80 13.53 -13.28
CA PHE A 44 8.38 14.78 -12.80
C PHE A 44 8.72 14.77 -11.29
N GLY A 45 9.39 13.71 -10.84
CA GLY A 45 9.86 13.55 -9.47
C GLY A 45 8.89 12.85 -8.53
N PHE A 46 7.69 12.48 -9.00
CA PHE A 46 6.69 11.78 -8.19
C PHE A 46 6.49 10.34 -8.66
N GLU A 47 6.34 9.43 -7.70
CA GLU A 47 5.92 8.07 -7.95
C GLU A 47 4.48 8.04 -8.49
N VAL A 48 4.23 7.18 -9.48
CA VAL A 48 2.91 7.01 -10.09
C VAL A 48 2.37 5.59 -9.88
N ALA A 49 3.16 4.58 -10.22
CA ALA A 49 2.79 3.18 -10.13
C ALA A 49 4.04 2.32 -10.01
N GLY A 50 4.08 1.44 -9.02
CA GLY A 50 5.28 0.64 -8.77
C GLY A 50 5.22 -0.17 -7.49
N VAL A 51 6.33 -0.83 -7.21
CA VAL A 51 6.54 -1.66 -6.03
C VAL A 51 7.46 -0.94 -5.06
N TYR A 52 7.01 -0.80 -3.81
CA TYR A 52 7.88 -0.43 -2.71
C TYR A 52 8.15 -1.65 -1.83
N THR A 53 9.41 -1.89 -1.55
CA THR A 53 9.89 -2.97 -0.67
C THR A 53 10.49 -2.36 0.58
N TRP A 54 9.91 -2.68 1.74
CA TRP A 54 10.48 -2.28 3.02
C TRP A 54 11.65 -3.18 3.41
N PRO A 55 12.58 -2.74 4.28
CA PRO A 55 13.68 -3.58 4.78
C PRO A 55 13.21 -4.88 5.46
N SER A 56 11.98 -4.90 5.97
CA SER A 56 11.36 -6.10 6.53
C SER A 56 10.96 -7.17 5.50
N GLY A 57 11.09 -6.88 4.20
CA GLY A 57 10.61 -7.72 3.11
C GLY A 57 9.11 -7.56 2.82
N ASN A 58 8.40 -6.72 3.58
CA ASN A 58 7.03 -6.34 3.22
C ASN A 58 7.05 -5.58 1.89
N THR A 59 5.96 -5.68 1.12
CA THR A 59 5.85 -5.00 -0.17
C THR A 59 4.50 -4.31 -0.34
N PHE A 60 4.49 -3.26 -1.16
CA PHE A 60 3.29 -2.66 -1.70
C PHE A 60 3.48 -2.46 -3.19
N GLU A 61 2.59 -3.05 -3.98
CA GLU A 61 2.50 -2.88 -5.42
C GLU A 61 1.22 -2.13 -5.74
N GLY A 62 1.30 -1.00 -6.43
CA GLY A 62 0.09 -0.26 -6.80
C GLY A 62 0.37 1.17 -7.19
N TYR A 63 -0.67 2.00 -7.11
CA TYR A 63 -0.58 3.41 -7.43
C TYR A 63 -0.07 4.24 -6.25
N TRP A 64 0.54 5.36 -6.61
CA TRP A 64 1.15 6.30 -5.68
C TRP A 64 0.69 7.71 -6.01
N SER A 65 0.56 8.53 -4.98
CA SER A 65 0.25 9.95 -5.11
C SER A 65 0.84 10.68 -3.92
N GLN A 66 1.63 11.72 -4.18
CA GLN A 66 2.27 12.55 -3.14
C GLN A 66 3.06 11.70 -2.11
N GLY A 67 3.85 10.74 -2.59
CA GLY A 67 4.66 9.84 -1.75
C GLY A 67 3.84 8.86 -0.90
N LYS A 68 2.54 8.70 -1.16
CA LYS A 68 1.65 7.82 -0.42
C LYS A 68 0.98 6.80 -1.34
N ARG A 69 0.76 5.60 -0.80
CA ARG A 69 -0.07 4.55 -1.43
C ARG A 69 -1.46 5.12 -1.74
N HIS A 70 -1.91 4.92 -2.97
CA HIS A 70 -3.16 5.47 -3.48
C HIS A 70 -3.79 4.52 -4.51
N GLY A 71 -5.06 4.73 -4.87
CA GLY A 71 -5.75 3.97 -5.91
C GLY A 71 -5.83 2.47 -5.58
N LEU A 72 -5.71 1.61 -6.58
CA LEU A 72 -5.66 0.16 -6.36
C LEU A 72 -4.25 -0.29 -5.99
N GLY A 73 -4.15 -1.24 -5.06
CA GLY A 73 -2.86 -1.82 -4.69
C GLY A 73 -2.95 -3.11 -3.90
N ILE A 74 -1.80 -3.78 -3.85
CA ILE A 74 -1.56 -5.04 -3.17
C ILE A 74 -0.49 -4.82 -2.11
N GLU A 75 -0.82 -5.01 -0.83
CA GLU A 75 0.15 -5.02 0.27
C GLU A 75 0.44 -6.47 0.67
N THR A 76 1.71 -6.85 0.71
CA THR A 76 2.18 -8.11 1.31
C THR A 76 2.86 -7.81 2.63
N LYS A 77 2.34 -8.37 3.71
CA LYS A 77 2.89 -8.22 5.06
C LYS A 77 3.00 -9.57 5.75
N GLY A 78 4.22 -10.13 5.78
CA GLY A 78 4.44 -11.50 6.21
C GLY A 78 3.59 -12.49 5.39
N ARG A 79 2.68 -13.22 6.05
CA ARG A 79 1.80 -14.20 5.41
C ARG A 79 0.47 -13.61 4.94
N TRP A 80 0.27 -12.30 5.04
CA TRP A 80 -0.98 -11.64 4.68
C TRP A 80 -0.84 -10.83 3.41
N LEU A 81 -1.79 -11.00 2.50
CA LEU A 81 -1.99 -10.12 1.35
C LEU A 81 -3.26 -9.31 1.57
N TYR A 82 -3.19 -8.02 1.28
CA TYR A 82 -4.36 -7.18 1.10
C TYR A 82 -4.42 -6.70 -0.34
N LYS A 83 -5.56 -6.87 -1.01
CA LYS A 83 -5.85 -6.32 -2.33
C LYS A 83 -7.05 -5.39 -2.21
N GLY A 84 -6.92 -4.14 -2.61
CA GLY A 84 -8.03 -3.21 -2.51
C GLY A 84 -7.67 -1.77 -2.84
N GLU A 85 -8.58 -0.88 -2.46
CA GLU A 85 -8.40 0.55 -2.60
C GLU A 85 -7.46 1.10 -1.52
N TRP A 86 -6.79 2.20 -1.85
CA TRP A 86 -5.89 2.94 -0.99
C TRP A 86 -6.11 4.42 -1.17
N THR A 87 -6.19 5.15 -0.07
CA THR A 87 -6.42 6.59 -0.06
C THR A 87 -5.54 7.22 1.02
N HIS A 88 -4.67 8.14 0.61
CA HIS A 88 -3.72 8.83 1.50
C HIS A 88 -2.89 7.89 2.38
N GLY A 89 -2.47 6.73 1.86
CA GLY A 89 -1.63 5.78 2.57
C GLY A 89 -2.38 4.75 3.42
N PHE A 90 -3.71 4.82 3.49
CA PHE A 90 -4.56 3.90 4.24
C PHE A 90 -5.40 3.02 3.31
N LYS A 91 -5.77 1.83 3.78
CA LYS A 91 -6.74 0.96 3.09
C LYS A 91 -8.07 1.72 2.94
N GLY A 92 -8.53 1.83 1.71
CA GLY A 92 -9.75 2.52 1.27
C GLY A 92 -11.01 1.71 1.55
N ARG A 93 -12.14 2.06 0.93
CA ARG A 93 -13.45 1.55 1.36
C ARG A 93 -13.59 0.05 1.19
N TYR A 94 -13.01 -0.54 0.16
CA TYR A 94 -13.17 -1.96 -0.16
C TYR A 94 -11.84 -2.68 -0.32
N GLY A 95 -11.77 -3.91 0.19
CA GLY A 95 -10.65 -4.78 -0.10
C GLY A 95 -10.76 -6.18 0.49
N THR A 96 -9.91 -7.05 -0.02
CA THR A 96 -9.77 -8.44 0.39
C THR A 96 -8.46 -8.62 1.15
N ARG A 97 -8.50 -9.17 2.35
CA ARG A 97 -7.32 -9.67 3.07
C ARG A 97 -7.32 -11.20 3.01
N GLN A 98 -6.22 -11.81 2.61
CA GLN A 98 -6.08 -13.27 2.54
C GLN A 98 -4.74 -13.73 3.13
N SER A 99 -4.75 -14.90 3.75
CA SER A 99 -3.54 -15.59 4.17
C SER A 99 -2.91 -16.32 2.99
N SER A 100 -1.60 -16.21 2.81
CA SER A 100 -0.85 -17.05 1.83
C SER A 100 -0.66 -18.47 2.32
N SER A 101 -0.94 -18.75 3.60
CA SER A 101 -0.59 -20.00 4.28
C SER A 101 -1.80 -20.78 4.81
N SER A 102 -3.01 -20.24 4.64
CA SER A 102 -4.26 -20.86 5.05
C SER A 102 -5.39 -20.35 4.16
N GLY A 103 -6.56 -21.02 4.19
CA GLY A 103 -7.78 -20.54 3.53
C GLY A 103 -8.38 -19.27 4.15
N ALA A 104 -7.73 -18.68 5.17
CA ALA A 104 -8.28 -17.56 5.90
C ALA A 104 -8.39 -16.31 5.01
N LYS A 105 -9.60 -15.76 4.90
CA LYS A 105 -9.94 -14.64 4.02
C LYS A 105 -10.88 -13.67 4.71
N TYR A 106 -10.77 -12.40 4.41
CA TYR A 106 -11.75 -11.39 4.76
C TYR A 106 -12.05 -10.54 3.54
N GLU A 107 -13.33 -10.39 3.19
CA GLU A 107 -13.81 -9.52 2.13
C GLU A 107 -14.80 -8.56 2.73
N GLY A 108 -14.52 -7.26 2.66
CA GLY A 108 -15.42 -6.30 3.29
C GLY A 108 -14.95 -4.87 3.20
N THR A 109 -15.63 -4.05 3.99
CA THR A 109 -15.37 -2.62 4.05
C THR A 109 -14.26 -2.26 5.04
N TRP A 110 -13.48 -1.23 4.69
CA TRP A 110 -12.40 -0.72 5.52
C TRP A 110 -12.50 0.80 5.66
N ASN A 111 -12.04 1.30 6.80
CA ASN A 111 -12.02 2.71 7.12
C ASN A 111 -10.77 3.03 7.93
N ASN A 112 -9.96 3.98 7.44
CA ASN A 112 -8.67 4.36 8.05
C ASN A 112 -7.75 3.15 8.34
N GLY A 113 -7.73 2.15 7.47
CA GLY A 113 -6.88 0.97 7.62
C GLY A 113 -7.45 -0.16 8.49
N LEU A 114 -8.62 0.03 9.10
CA LEU A 114 -9.29 -0.96 9.95
C LEU A 114 -10.50 -1.55 9.24
N GLN A 115 -10.83 -2.81 9.53
CA GLN A 115 -12.11 -3.41 9.10
C GLN A 115 -13.26 -2.61 9.73
N ASP A 116 -14.21 -2.15 8.92
CA ASP A 116 -15.31 -1.27 9.35
C ASP A 116 -16.54 -1.56 8.50
N GLY A 117 -17.66 -1.93 9.11
CA GLY A 117 -18.90 -2.28 8.39
C GLY A 117 -19.03 -3.78 8.05
N TYR A 118 -19.53 -4.09 6.85
CA TYR A 118 -19.89 -5.45 6.45
C TYR A 118 -18.72 -6.20 5.85
N GLY A 119 -18.56 -7.48 6.20
CA GLY A 119 -17.66 -8.37 5.51
C GLY A 119 -17.95 -9.85 5.73
N THR A 120 -17.38 -10.69 4.87
CA THR A 120 -17.35 -12.14 5.04
C THR A 120 -15.95 -12.53 5.51
N GLU A 121 -15.85 -13.16 6.67
CA GLU A 121 -14.63 -13.81 7.13
C GLU A 121 -14.72 -15.30 6.82
N THR A 122 -13.66 -15.88 6.27
CA THR A 122 -13.51 -17.32 6.06
C THR A 122 -12.40 -17.78 6.98
N TYR A 123 -12.66 -18.76 7.83
CA TYR A 123 -11.65 -19.34 8.71
C TYR A 123 -10.73 -20.29 7.95
N ALA A 124 -9.64 -20.73 8.60
CA ALA A 124 -8.67 -21.63 7.98
C ALA A 124 -9.27 -23.01 7.60
N ASP A 125 -10.36 -23.42 8.26
CA ASP A 125 -11.15 -24.62 7.95
C ASP A 125 -12.14 -24.43 6.79
N GLY A 126 -12.22 -23.22 6.23
CA GLY A 126 -13.11 -22.89 5.12
C GLY A 126 -14.53 -22.51 5.53
N ALA A 127 -14.87 -22.48 6.82
CA ALA A 127 -16.19 -22.07 7.27
C ALA A 127 -16.39 -20.55 7.09
N PRO A 128 -17.43 -20.10 6.36
CA PRO A 128 -17.74 -18.69 6.23
C PRO A 128 -18.50 -18.18 7.46
N LEU A 129 -18.09 -17.03 7.98
CA LEU A 129 -18.78 -16.25 8.99
C LEU A 129 -19.11 -14.87 8.40
N MET A 130 -20.40 -14.55 8.37
CA MET A 130 -20.86 -13.20 8.04
C MET A 130 -20.62 -12.30 9.25
N CYS A 131 -19.75 -11.31 9.10
CA CYS A 131 -19.39 -10.38 10.16
C CYS A 131 -19.95 -8.99 9.82
N GLN A 132 -20.84 -8.48 10.67
CA GLN A 132 -21.00 -7.04 10.82
C GLN A 132 -19.96 -6.58 11.84
N ALA A 133 -18.89 -5.92 11.39
CA ALA A 133 -18.07 -5.17 12.33
C ALA A 133 -19.00 -4.10 12.95
N PRO A 134 -19.01 -3.94 14.30
CA PRO A 134 -19.80 -2.89 14.91
C PRO A 134 -19.39 -1.58 14.26
N SER A 135 -20.34 -0.90 13.61
CA SER A 135 -20.09 0.45 13.15
C SER A 135 -19.57 1.21 14.37
N ARG A 136 -18.40 1.84 14.26
CA ARG A 136 -18.02 2.82 15.26
C ARG A 136 -18.98 3.98 15.10
N SER A 137 -20.19 3.85 15.63
CA SER A 137 -20.98 5.00 15.98
C SER A 137 -20.10 5.78 16.95
N LYS A 138 -19.68 6.97 16.54
CA LYS A 138 -19.33 7.98 17.52
C LYS A 138 -20.63 8.20 18.29
N SER A 139 -20.81 7.51 19.41
CA SER A 139 -21.80 7.89 20.40
C SER A 139 -21.34 9.23 20.97
N GLN A 140 -21.66 10.32 20.27
CA GLN A 140 -21.96 11.57 20.96
C GLN A 140 -23.27 11.30 21.71
N GLY A 141 -23.15 10.78 22.93
CA GLY A 141 -24.23 10.90 23.89
C GLY A 141 -24.32 12.37 24.32
N PRO A 142 -25.52 12.94 24.44
CA PRO A 142 -25.66 14.27 25.00
C PRO A 142 -25.26 14.17 26.47
N ARG A 143 -24.43 15.09 26.96
CA ARG A 143 -24.38 15.38 28.39
C ARG A 143 -24.81 16.82 28.60
N GLN A 144 -25.71 16.91 29.57
CA GLN A 144 -26.44 18.06 30.09
C GLN A 144 -25.50 19.19 30.51
#